data_AF-A0AAD7Z826-F1
#
_entry.id   AF-A0AAD7Z826-F1
#
_cell.length_a   1.000
_cell.length_b   1.000
_cell.length_c   1.000
_cell.angle_alpha   90.00
_cell.angle_beta   90.00
_cell.angle_gamma   90.00
#
_symmetry.space_group_name_H-M   'P 1'
#
loop_
_entity.id
_entity.type
_entity.pdbx_description
1 polymer ?
#
loop_
_entity_poly.entity_id
_entity_poly.type
_entity_poly.pdbx_seq_one_letter_code
_entity_poly.pdbx_strand_id
1 'polypeptide(L)'
;MFVKGKILCDTVTNYPSRQVSTAVKAKGNNLKDFFVTEPPFAEKLQSRIGEREIELCPSRIETSYPKAGETNAGDKMYIVNNDEYKQGVSVEVCGNSGEKCKLSESFPTGYQAICQQKYSLKRMVGIDRNGESIVDHFKVPSCCVCSVTVQI
;
A
#
# COMPACT_ATOMS: atom_id res chain seq x y z
N MET A 1 8.69 0.22 15.91
CA MET A 1 9.53 1.10 15.08
C MET A 1 9.14 0.86 13.63
N PHE A 2 8.90 1.90 12.83
CA PHE A 2 8.69 1.76 11.39
C PHE A 2 9.92 1.09 10.78
N VAL A 3 9.76 0.02 10.00
CA VAL A 3 10.88 -0.59 9.29
C VAL A 3 11.40 0.42 8.27
N LYS A 4 12.70 0.72 8.30
CA LYS A 4 13.33 1.70 7.42
C LYS A 4 13.05 1.32 5.95
N GLY A 5 12.44 2.24 5.19
CA GLY A 5 12.08 2.04 3.78
C GLY A 5 10.68 1.47 3.50
N LYS A 6 9.92 1.05 4.53
CA LYS A 6 8.52 0.63 4.32
C LYS A 6 7.55 1.81 4.43
N ILE A 7 6.80 2.03 3.35
CA ILE A 7 5.73 3.04 3.26
C ILE A 7 4.47 2.62 4.04
N LEU A 8 4.24 1.31 4.19
CA LEU A 8 3.06 0.74 4.83
C LEU A 8 3.48 -0.41 5.76
N CYS A 9 2.97 -0.43 6.99
CA CYS A 9 3.36 -1.39 8.03
C CYS A 9 2.14 -2.00 8.76
N ASP A 10 1.99 -3.31 8.67
CA ASP A 10 0.96 -4.08 9.40
C ASP A 10 1.35 -4.32 10.86
N THR A 11 2.64 -4.45 11.13
CA THR A 11 3.19 -4.66 12.48
C THR A 11 3.99 -3.44 12.92
N VAL A 12 3.67 -2.92 14.11
CA VAL A 12 4.32 -1.74 14.68
C VAL A 12 4.60 -2.00 16.16
N THR A 13 5.87 -1.93 16.57
CA THR A 13 6.25 -1.97 17.98
C THR A 13 5.62 -0.81 18.74
N ASN A 14 5.05 -1.07 19.91
CA ASN A 14 4.39 -0.09 20.78
C ASN A 14 3.23 0.65 20.08
N TYR A 15 2.44 -0.07 19.29
CA TYR A 15 1.23 0.49 18.69
C TYR A 15 0.25 0.98 19.81
N PRO A 16 -0.17 2.26 19.79
CA PRO A 16 -0.93 2.86 20.89
C PRO A 16 -2.43 2.50 20.83
N SER A 17 -2.76 1.20 20.97
CA SER A 17 -4.11 0.67 20.79
C SER A 17 -5.18 1.42 21.60
N ARG A 18 -4.88 1.77 22.86
CA ARG A 18 -5.83 2.48 23.74
C ARG A 18 -6.16 3.88 23.20
N GLN A 19 -5.15 4.65 22.84
CA GLN A 19 -5.32 6.01 22.31
C GLN A 19 -6.07 5.98 20.98
N VAL A 20 -5.71 5.05 20.09
CA VAL A 20 -6.40 4.80 18.82
C VAL A 20 -7.89 4.53 19.05
N SER A 21 -8.24 3.58 19.92
CA SER A 21 -9.64 3.24 20.19
C SER A 21 -10.41 4.41 20.79
N THR A 22 -9.81 5.18 21.70
CA THR A 22 -10.45 6.36 22.27
C THR A 22 -10.68 7.45 21.22
N ALA A 23 -9.69 7.72 20.36
CA ALA A 23 -9.77 8.74 19.33
C ALA A 23 -10.87 8.45 18.29
N VAL A 24 -11.09 7.18 17.96
CA VAL A 24 -12.15 6.76 17.02
C VAL A 24 -13.53 6.86 17.69
N LYS A 25 -13.66 6.37 18.93
CA LYS A 25 -14.92 6.43 19.69
C LYS A 25 -15.43 7.86 19.87
N ALA A 26 -14.51 8.82 20.07
CA ALA A 26 -14.85 10.24 20.20
C ALA A 26 -15.54 10.84 18.96
N LYS A 27 -15.32 10.30 17.75
CA LYS A 27 -15.96 10.77 16.51
C LYS A 27 -17.30 10.06 16.21
N GLY A 28 -17.70 9.07 17.03
CA GLY A 28 -18.98 8.38 16.91
C GLY A 28 -19.19 7.70 15.55
N ASN A 29 -20.33 7.99 14.91
CA ASN A 29 -20.71 7.34 13.65
C ASN A 29 -20.02 7.92 12.41
N ASN A 30 -19.32 9.05 12.52
CA ASN A 30 -18.79 9.79 11.37
C ASN A 30 -17.67 9.07 10.61
N LEU A 31 -17.09 8.02 11.20
CA LEU A 31 -15.99 7.26 10.62
C LEU A 31 -16.37 5.82 10.27
N LYS A 32 -17.65 5.42 10.46
CA LYS A 32 -18.10 4.04 10.26
C LYS A 32 -17.81 3.51 8.85
N ASP A 33 -17.96 4.36 7.84
CA ASP A 33 -17.77 3.99 6.43
C ASP A 33 -16.30 3.63 6.09
N PHE A 34 -15.34 3.99 6.96
CA PHE A 34 -13.93 3.60 6.78
C PHE A 34 -13.63 2.20 7.33
N PHE A 35 -14.49 1.67 8.19
CA PHE A 35 -14.26 0.39 8.86
C PHE A 35 -15.15 -0.69 8.24
N VAL A 36 -14.58 -1.46 7.31
CA VAL A 36 -15.30 -2.51 6.59
C VAL A 36 -15.04 -3.85 7.26
N THR A 37 -16.11 -4.62 7.47
CA THR A 37 -16.05 -5.94 8.11
C THR A 37 -15.39 -6.98 7.20
N GLU A 38 -15.59 -6.85 5.88
CA GLU A 38 -15.02 -7.73 4.88
C GLU A 38 -13.70 -7.15 4.34
N PRO A 39 -12.63 -7.97 4.23
CA PRO A 39 -11.42 -7.55 3.55
C PRO A 39 -11.74 -7.10 2.12
N PRO A 40 -11.09 -6.04 1.60
CA PRO A 40 -11.15 -5.77 0.18
C PRO A 40 -10.66 -7.03 -0.54
N PHE A 41 -11.47 -7.51 -1.49
CA PHE A 41 -11.10 -8.69 -2.25
C PHE A 41 -9.81 -8.41 -3.01
N ALA A 42 -8.78 -9.18 -2.69
CA ALA A 42 -7.48 -9.11 -3.32
C ALA A 42 -7.54 -9.87 -4.66
N GLU A 43 -8.41 -9.40 -5.55
CA GLU A 43 -8.70 -10.05 -6.82
C GLU A 43 -7.57 -9.73 -7.80
N LYS A 44 -6.85 -10.75 -8.26
CA LYS A 44 -6.02 -10.62 -9.44
C LYS A 44 -6.99 -10.51 -10.61
N LEU A 45 -7.21 -9.30 -11.14
CA LEU A 45 -7.91 -9.10 -12.41
C LEU A 45 -7.18 -9.91 -13.48
N GLN A 46 -7.64 -11.13 -13.72
CA GLN A 46 -7.09 -11.98 -14.77
C GLN A 46 -7.58 -11.42 -16.11
N SER A 47 -6.64 -11.11 -17.00
CA SER A 47 -6.91 -10.85 -18.41
C SER A 47 -7.79 -11.97 -18.96
N ARG A 48 -8.74 -11.59 -19.82
CA ARG A 48 -9.78 -12.48 -20.35
C ARG A 48 -9.14 -13.71 -21.01
N ILE A 49 -9.74 -14.88 -20.75
CA ILE A 49 -9.44 -16.20 -21.34
C ILE A 49 -8.91 -16.08 -22.78
N GLY A 50 -7.61 -16.29 -23.01
CA GLY A 50 -7.05 -16.49 -24.36
C GLY A 50 -5.67 -15.90 -24.68
N GLU A 51 -5.15 -14.94 -23.92
CA GLU A 51 -3.86 -14.31 -24.23
C GLU A 51 -2.69 -14.93 -23.44
N ARG A 52 -1.59 -15.26 -24.16
CA ARG A 52 -0.30 -15.63 -23.56
C ARG A 52 0.45 -14.37 -23.15
N GLU A 53 -0.08 -13.63 -22.18
CA GLU A 53 0.60 -12.46 -21.62
C GLU A 53 1.78 -12.89 -20.73
N ILE A 54 2.91 -12.21 -20.88
CA ILE A 54 4.09 -12.38 -20.02
C ILE A 54 4.21 -11.16 -19.13
N GLU A 55 4.02 -11.35 -17.82
CA GLU A 55 4.31 -10.32 -16.83
C GLU A 55 5.82 -10.05 -16.78
N LEU A 56 6.23 -8.86 -17.24
CA LEU A 56 7.65 -8.45 -17.27
C LEU A 56 8.24 -8.20 -15.87
N CYS A 57 7.39 -7.90 -14.89
CA CYS A 57 7.75 -7.71 -13.49
C CYS A 57 6.85 -8.59 -12.61
N PRO A 58 7.38 -9.56 -11.86
CA PRO A 58 6.58 -10.33 -10.91
C PRO A 58 6.06 -9.43 -9.78
N SER A 59 4.81 -9.63 -9.42
CA SER A 59 4.18 -8.98 -8.26
C SER A 59 3.32 -9.97 -7.48
N ARG A 60 3.03 -9.62 -6.22
CA ARG A 60 2.13 -10.36 -5.33
C ARG A 60 1.02 -9.45 -4.85
N ILE A 61 -0.21 -9.93 -4.94
CA ILE A 61 -1.41 -9.23 -4.47
C ILE A 61 -1.80 -9.84 -3.12
N GLU A 62 -2.01 -9.01 -2.11
CA GLU A 62 -2.43 -9.43 -0.77
C GLU A 62 -3.32 -8.37 -0.11
N THR A 63 -4.12 -8.78 0.89
CA THR A 63 -4.81 -7.82 1.75
C THR A 63 -3.91 -7.44 2.93
N SER A 64 -3.65 -6.14 3.11
CA SER A 64 -2.89 -5.57 4.23
C SER A 64 -3.83 -4.87 5.21
N TYR A 65 -3.54 -5.01 6.51
CA TYR A 65 -4.21 -4.28 7.58
C TYR A 65 -3.20 -3.37 8.28
N PRO A 66 -2.86 -2.23 7.65
CA PRO A 66 -1.77 -1.41 8.11
C PRO A 66 -2.12 -0.71 9.41
N LYS A 67 -1.19 -0.74 10.37
CA LYS A 67 -1.24 0.01 11.63
C LYS A 67 -0.46 1.32 11.57
N ALA A 68 0.30 1.50 10.50
CA ALA A 68 1.09 2.69 10.26
C ALA A 68 1.42 2.85 8.78
N GLY A 69 1.54 4.09 8.33
CA GLY A 69 1.88 4.37 6.95
C GLY A 69 2.37 5.79 6.72
N GLU A 70 2.83 6.04 5.50
CA GLU A 70 3.22 7.36 5.02
C GLU A 70 2.06 8.02 4.26
N THR A 71 1.76 9.27 4.59
CA THR A 71 0.76 10.07 3.88
C THR A 71 1.29 10.61 2.57
N ASN A 72 0.42 11.19 1.74
CA ASN A 72 0.83 11.89 0.52
C ASN A 72 1.82 13.04 0.81
N ALA A 73 1.69 13.69 1.98
CA ALA A 73 2.59 14.75 2.44
C ALA A 73 3.95 14.24 2.92
N GLY A 74 4.13 12.91 3.06
CA GLY A 74 5.36 12.29 3.56
C GLY A 74 5.39 12.12 5.09
N ASP A 75 4.31 12.47 5.79
CA ASP A 75 4.21 12.26 7.24
C ASP A 75 3.99 10.77 7.54
N LYS A 76 4.67 10.29 8.59
CA LYS A 76 4.47 8.93 9.11
C LYS A 76 3.47 8.98 10.25
N MET A 77 2.33 8.34 10.05
CA MET A 77 1.22 8.34 11.01
C MET A 77 0.80 6.92 11.37
N TYR A 78 0.21 6.78 12.56
CA TYR A 78 -0.52 5.57 12.90
C TYR A 78 -1.83 5.53 12.11
N ILE A 79 -2.18 4.36 11.60
CA ILE A 79 -3.45 4.08 10.94
C ILE A 79 -4.31 3.30 11.94
N VAL A 80 -5.58 3.68 12.07
CA VAL A 80 -6.53 3.00 12.94
C VAL A 80 -6.78 1.57 12.41
N ASN A 81 -6.17 0.58 13.05
CA ASN A 81 -6.42 -0.83 12.77
C ASN A 81 -6.30 -1.67 14.06
N ASN A 82 -7.41 -2.24 14.51
CA ASN A 82 -7.48 -3.16 15.65
C ASN A 82 -8.64 -4.15 15.45
N ASP A 83 -8.95 -4.96 16.46
CA ASP A 83 -9.98 -5.99 16.34
C ASP A 83 -11.40 -5.42 16.17
N GLU A 84 -11.66 -4.20 16.68
CA GLU A 84 -12.94 -3.48 16.62
C GLU A 84 -13.08 -2.62 15.35
N TYR A 85 -11.98 -2.05 14.86
CA TYR A 85 -11.92 -1.11 13.75
C TYR A 85 -10.89 -1.59 12.72
N LYS A 86 -11.37 -2.15 11.60
CA LYS A 86 -10.51 -2.72 10.56
C LYS A 86 -10.53 -1.87 9.29
N GLN A 87 -9.35 -1.46 8.86
CA GLN A 87 -9.13 -0.79 7.57
C GLN A 87 -8.24 -1.68 6.71
N GLY A 88 -8.85 -2.61 5.98
CA GLY A 88 -8.13 -3.47 5.03
C GLY A 88 -7.90 -2.74 3.71
N VAL A 89 -6.73 -2.92 3.12
CA VAL A 89 -6.40 -2.44 1.76
C VAL A 89 -5.83 -3.57 0.93
N SER A 90 -6.26 -3.69 -0.33
CA SER A 90 -5.60 -4.58 -1.30
C SER A 90 -4.31 -3.91 -1.76
N VAL A 91 -3.20 -4.63 -1.66
CA VAL A 91 -1.87 -4.14 -2.03
C VAL A 91 -1.26 -5.07 -3.07
N GLU A 92 -0.61 -4.48 -4.07
CA GLU A 92 0.21 -5.22 -5.03
C GLU A 92 1.68 -4.80 -4.85
N VAL A 93 2.50 -5.75 -4.43
CA VAL A 93 3.90 -5.54 -4.09
C VAL A 93 4.79 -6.18 -5.15
N CYS A 94 5.70 -5.42 -5.75
CA CYS A 94 6.75 -5.93 -6.63
C CYS A 94 7.58 -7.00 -5.93
N GLY A 95 7.85 -8.11 -6.62
CA GLY A 95 8.83 -9.10 -6.16
C GLY A 95 10.27 -8.60 -6.29
N ASN A 96 10.55 -7.74 -7.27
CA ASN A 96 11.91 -7.33 -7.66
C ASN A 96 11.96 -5.84 -8.08
N SER A 97 11.43 -4.94 -7.25
CA SER A 97 11.51 -3.49 -7.52
C SER A 97 12.97 -3.02 -7.57
N GLY A 98 13.32 -2.25 -8.60
CA GLY A 98 14.68 -1.77 -8.85
C GLY A 98 15.54 -2.69 -9.71
N GLU A 99 15.06 -3.91 -10.00
CA GLU A 99 15.76 -4.86 -10.87
C GLU A 99 15.32 -4.74 -12.33
N LYS A 100 16.12 -5.34 -13.22
CA LYS A 100 15.79 -5.39 -14.65
C LYS A 100 14.50 -6.16 -14.87
N CYS A 101 13.68 -5.70 -15.81
CA CYS A 101 12.51 -6.45 -16.24
C CYS A 101 12.91 -7.80 -16.87
N LYS A 102 12.01 -8.78 -16.82
CA LYS A 102 12.14 -9.98 -17.66
C LYS A 102 12.21 -9.54 -19.12
N LEU A 103 12.99 -10.28 -19.91
CA LEU A 103 13.25 -9.96 -21.32
C LEU A 103 13.90 -8.59 -21.55
N SER A 104 14.53 -8.01 -20.53
CA SER A 104 15.26 -6.73 -20.65
C SER A 104 16.38 -6.76 -21.71
N GLU A 105 16.98 -7.93 -21.95
CA GLU A 105 17.99 -8.14 -23.00
C GLU A 105 17.43 -8.02 -24.42
N SER A 106 16.11 -8.15 -24.59
CA SER A 106 15.43 -7.98 -25.88
C SER A 106 15.13 -6.52 -26.21
N PHE A 107 15.40 -5.58 -25.29
CA PHE A 107 15.23 -4.15 -25.54
C PHE A 107 16.41 -3.62 -26.36
N PRO A 108 16.19 -2.62 -27.24
CA PRO A 108 17.26 -2.05 -28.05
C PRO A 108 18.44 -1.54 -27.20
N THR A 109 19.65 -1.61 -27.75
CA THR A 109 20.85 -1.06 -27.11
C THR A 109 20.66 0.41 -26.75
N GLY A 110 21.12 0.80 -25.56
CA GLY A 110 20.95 2.15 -25.02
C GLY A 110 19.67 2.35 -24.22
N TYR A 111 18.85 1.32 -24.03
CA TYR A 111 17.67 1.35 -23.17
C TYR A 111 17.83 0.43 -21.96
N GLN A 112 17.36 0.90 -20.80
CA GLN A 112 17.28 0.11 -19.58
C GLN A 112 15.83 0.01 -19.11
N ALA A 113 15.33 -1.24 -19.05
CA ALA A 113 14.00 -1.57 -18.54
C ALA A 113 14.10 -2.04 -17.07
N ILE A 114 13.49 -1.30 -16.15
CA ILE A 114 13.54 -1.54 -14.69
C ILE A 114 12.13 -1.69 -14.12
N CYS A 115 11.93 -2.67 -13.24
CA CYS A 115 10.70 -2.83 -12.49
C CYS A 115 10.57 -1.76 -11.41
N GLN A 116 9.45 -1.04 -11.39
CA GLN A 116 9.19 0.04 -10.44
C GLN A 116 7.88 -0.19 -9.70
N GLN A 117 7.93 -0.16 -8.36
CA GLN A 117 6.73 -0.11 -7.53
C GLN A 117 6.01 1.23 -7.72
N LYS A 118 4.73 1.17 -8.06
CA LYS A 118 3.82 2.33 -8.02
C LYS A 118 2.93 2.27 -6.80
N TYR A 119 2.46 3.45 -6.39
CA TYR A 119 1.64 3.62 -5.20
C TYR A 119 0.37 4.38 -5.58
N SER A 120 -0.74 3.99 -4.96
CA SER A 120 -2.01 4.71 -5.01
C SER A 120 -2.27 5.40 -3.67
N LEU A 121 -3.08 6.45 -3.68
CA LEU A 121 -3.52 7.10 -2.46
C LEU A 121 -4.84 6.48 -1.99
N LYS A 122 -4.89 6.04 -0.73
CA LYS A 122 -6.10 5.53 -0.08
C LYS A 122 -6.45 6.39 1.11
N ARG A 123 -7.72 6.81 1.17
CA ARG A 123 -8.25 7.52 2.34
C ARG A 123 -8.39 6.52 3.49
N MET A 124 -7.72 6.80 4.59
CA MET A 124 -7.81 5.99 5.81
C MET A 124 -7.86 6.91 7.02
N VAL A 125 -8.44 6.40 8.09
CA VAL A 125 -8.42 7.05 9.40
C VAL A 125 -7.05 6.81 10.03
N GLY A 126 -6.32 7.90 10.27
CA GLY A 126 -5.08 7.92 11.01
C GLY A 126 -5.21 8.66 12.34
N ILE A 127 -4.11 8.68 13.10
CA ILE A 127 -3.98 9.46 14.33
C ILE A 127 -2.95 10.58 14.09
N ASP A 128 -3.36 11.82 14.36
CA ASP A 128 -2.48 12.99 14.25
C ASP A 128 -1.51 13.11 15.44
N ARG A 129 -0.70 14.17 15.43
CA ARG A 129 0.28 14.45 16.50
C ARG A 129 -0.38 14.81 17.84
N ASN A 130 -1.64 15.24 17.83
CA ASN A 130 -2.43 15.58 19.02
C ASN A 130 -3.14 14.36 19.61
N GLY A 131 -3.09 13.21 18.93
CA GLY A 131 -3.79 12.00 19.32
C GLY A 131 -5.24 11.96 18.86
N GLU A 132 -5.65 12.86 17.96
CA GLU A 132 -6.99 12.87 17.37
C GLU A 132 -7.08 12.00 16.12
N SER A 133 -8.27 11.46 15.87
CA SER A 133 -8.57 10.74 14.63
C SER A 133 -8.85 11.71 13.49
N ILE A 134 -8.16 11.48 12.37
CA ILE A 134 -8.19 12.29 11.15
C ILE A 134 -8.30 11.35 9.94
N VAL A 135 -9.02 11.77 8.91
CA VAL A 135 -8.98 11.09 7.60
C VAL A 135 -7.89 11.73 6.75
N ASP A 136 -6.94 10.93 6.28
CA ASP A 136 -5.88 11.38 5.38
C ASP A 136 -5.62 10.36 4.25
N HIS A 137 -4.80 10.75 3.26
CA HIS A 137 -4.42 9.97 2.10
C HIS A 137 -3.08 9.29 2.33
N PHE A 138 -3.10 7.99 2.49
CA PHE A 138 -1.92 7.16 2.69
C PHE A 138 -1.48 6.51 1.38
N LYS A 139 -0.17 6.41 1.19
CA LYS A 139 0.43 5.70 0.05
C LYS A 139 0.30 4.19 0.25
N VAL A 140 -0.27 3.52 -0.73
CA VAL A 140 -0.53 2.08 -0.73
C VAL A 140 0.08 1.45 -1.99
N PRO A 141 0.92 0.41 -1.89
CA PRO A 141 1.48 -0.29 -3.06
C PRO A 141 0.37 -0.79 -3.98
N SER A 142 0.40 -0.40 -5.26
CA SER A 142 -0.73 -0.61 -6.18
C SER A 142 -0.44 -1.45 -7.41
N CYS A 143 0.76 -1.36 -7.99
CA CYS A 143 1.17 -2.21 -9.11
C CYS A 143 2.69 -2.19 -9.32
N CYS A 144 3.20 -3.19 -10.03
CA CYS A 144 4.59 -3.25 -10.48
C CYS A 144 4.70 -2.96 -11.99
N VAL A 145 5.40 -1.89 -12.37
CA VAL A 145 5.49 -1.44 -13.77
C VAL A 145 6.91 -1.58 -14.30
N CYS A 146 7.07 -2.24 -15.43
CA CYS A 146 8.33 -2.20 -16.18
C CYS A 146 8.45 -0.85 -16.89
N SER A 147 9.41 -0.02 -16.48
CA SER A 147 9.65 1.31 -17.05
C SER A 147 10.96 1.32 -17.82
N VAL A 148 10.96 1.92 -19.01
CA VAL A 148 12.13 2.03 -19.88
C VAL A 148 12.72 3.43 -19.77
N THR A 149 14.05 3.51 -19.66
CA THR A 149 14.81 4.76 -19.64
C THR A 149 15.98 4.68 -20.62
N VAL A 150 16.34 5.81 -21.24
CA VAL A 150 17.50 5.90 -22.14
C VAL A 150 18.77 6.05 -21.31
N GLN A 151 19.76 5.21 -21.55
CA GLN A 151 21.11 5.36 -21.04
C GLN A 151 21.89 6.19 -22.06
N ILE A 152 22.11 7.46 -21.72
CA ILE A 152 22.98 8.38 -22.46
C ILE A 152 24.43 8.14 -22.02
#